data_AF-A0A372GUV8-F1
#
_entry.id   AF-A0A372GUV8-F1
#
_cell.length_a   1.000
_cell.length_b   1.000
_cell.length_c   1.000
_cell.angle_alpha   90.00
_cell.angle_beta   90.00
_cell.angle_gamma   90.00
#
_symmetry.space_group_name_H-M   'P 1'
#
loop_
_entity.id
_entity.type
_entity.pdbx_description
1 polymer ?
#
loop_
_entity_poly.entity_id
_entity_poly.type
_entity_poly.pdbx_seq_one_letter_code
_entity_poly.pdbx_strand_id
1 'polypeptide(L)'
;MKYYALFLLCFTVLNLYSQEKKFIDWLPQEVEYYRNLKGLAEYINNKDKADISKDTLLNKYIYMDMDTLKYKGTIYDMANMDTIFSLIPQAIRKNGGIENLDAKPIRFYKDHEVYRPFERALKDAVPFVLVYYRKERPDEPLGTLLFDPKTRKLASWILISQGGSGWYYF
;
A
#
# COMPACT_ATOMS: atom_id res chain seq x y z
N MET A 1 -16.04 -41.75 -16.65
CA MET A 1 -16.03 -41.04 -15.35
C MET A 1 -14.66 -40.91 -14.69
N LYS A 2 -13.65 -41.76 -14.97
CA LYS A 2 -12.33 -41.72 -14.29
C LYS A 2 -11.40 -40.56 -14.69
N TYR A 3 -11.56 -39.97 -15.88
CA TYR A 3 -10.69 -38.89 -16.37
C TYR A 3 -11.09 -37.48 -15.91
N TYR A 4 -12.34 -37.29 -15.47
CA TYR A 4 -12.82 -35.98 -15.00
C TYR A 4 -12.17 -35.57 -13.67
N ALA A 5 -11.92 -36.53 -12.78
CA ALA A 5 -11.24 -36.27 -11.50
C ALA A 5 -9.77 -35.85 -11.71
N LEU A 6 -9.07 -36.45 -12.68
CA LEU A 6 -7.70 -36.08 -13.03
C LEU A 6 -7.62 -34.68 -13.66
N PHE A 7 -8.60 -34.34 -14.50
CA PHE A 7 -8.69 -33.01 -15.12
C PHE A 7 -8.98 -31.91 -14.09
N LEU A 8 -9.90 -32.16 -13.15
CA LEU A 8 -10.19 -31.26 -12.03
C LEU A 8 -8.98 -31.07 -11.11
N LEU A 9 -8.22 -32.14 -10.84
CA LEU A 9 -6.99 -32.07 -10.05
C LEU A 9 -5.91 -31.23 -10.75
N CYS A 10 -5.67 -31.44 -12.06
CA CYS A 10 -4.69 -30.63 -12.79
C CYS A 10 -5.09 -29.13 -12.84
N PHE A 11 -6.38 -28.83 -12.93
CA PHE A 11 -6.85 -27.45 -12.95
C PHE A 11 -6.61 -26.74 -11.61
N THR A 12 -6.72 -27.43 -10.47
CA THR A 12 -6.45 -26.82 -9.16
C THR A 12 -4.95 -26.58 -8.92
N VAL A 13 -4.06 -27.47 -9.37
CA VAL A 13 -2.60 -27.27 -9.22
C VAL A 13 -2.09 -26.09 -10.07
N LEU A 14 -2.64 -25.88 -11.27
CA LEU A 14 -2.27 -24.75 -12.14
C LEU A 14 -2.71 -23.40 -11.57
N ASN A 15 -3.86 -23.34 -10.90
CA ASN A 15 -4.33 -22.12 -10.24
C ASN A 15 -3.47 -21.75 -9.01
N LEU A 16 -2.93 -22.73 -8.29
CA LEU A 16 -2.01 -22.50 -7.17
C LEU A 16 -0.67 -21.94 -7.66
N TYR A 17 -0.10 -22.51 -8.74
CA TYR A 17 1.16 -22.02 -9.33
C TYR A 17 1.06 -20.60 -9.89
N SER A 18 -0.12 -20.17 -10.37
CA SER A 18 -0.30 -18.81 -10.89
C SER A 18 -0.34 -17.75 -9.79
N GLN A 19 -0.72 -18.09 -8.56
CA GLN A 19 -0.70 -17.14 -7.45
C GLN A 19 0.72 -16.86 -6.96
N GLU A 20 1.61 -17.87 -7.00
CA GLU A 20 3.01 -17.71 -6.58
C GLU A 20 3.83 -16.81 -7.52
N LYS A 21 3.49 -16.75 -8.82
CA LYS A 21 4.19 -15.87 -9.79
C LYS A 21 4.04 -14.38 -9.50
N LYS A 22 3.06 -13.95 -8.72
CA LYS A 22 2.83 -12.51 -8.46
C LYS A 22 3.92 -11.88 -7.58
N PHE A 23 4.61 -12.67 -6.77
CA PHE A 23 5.57 -12.17 -5.77
C PHE A 23 7.00 -12.68 -6.02
N ILE A 24 7.35 -12.94 -7.28
CA ILE A 24 8.72 -13.33 -7.66
C ILE A 24 9.70 -12.28 -7.16
N ASP A 25 10.72 -12.74 -6.43
CA ASP A 25 11.77 -11.93 -5.80
C ASP A 25 11.30 -11.01 -4.67
N TRP A 26 10.07 -11.12 -4.16
CA TRP A 26 9.60 -10.31 -3.02
C TRP A 26 10.02 -10.92 -1.69
N LEU A 27 10.35 -10.05 -0.74
CA LEU A 27 10.63 -10.44 0.63
C LEU A 27 9.31 -10.74 1.37
N PRO A 28 9.29 -11.66 2.35
CA PRO A 28 8.07 -12.02 3.07
C PRO A 28 7.31 -10.81 3.64
N GLN A 29 8.00 -9.85 4.24
CA GLN A 29 7.39 -8.63 4.77
C GLN A 29 6.80 -7.72 3.68
N GLU A 30 7.39 -7.68 2.48
CA GLU A 30 6.89 -6.89 1.36
C GLU A 30 5.54 -7.44 0.88
N VAL A 31 5.39 -8.77 0.89
CA VAL A 31 4.13 -9.46 0.60
C VAL A 31 3.07 -9.11 1.65
N GLU A 32 3.45 -9.04 2.94
CA GLU A 32 2.54 -8.62 4.01
C GLU A 32 2.07 -7.17 3.86
N TYR A 33 2.97 -6.24 3.55
CA TYR A 33 2.61 -4.84 3.27
C TYR A 33 1.64 -4.74 2.10
N TYR A 34 1.88 -5.51 1.04
CA TYR A 34 1.00 -5.52 -0.12
C TYR A 34 -0.37 -6.10 0.18
N ARG A 35 -0.43 -7.19 0.96
CA ARG A 35 -1.70 -7.75 1.42
C ARG A 35 -2.46 -6.76 2.29
N ASN A 36 -1.77 -6.02 3.17
CA ASN A 36 -2.38 -4.97 3.98
C ASN A 36 -2.95 -3.84 3.10
N LEU A 37 -2.16 -3.33 2.15
CA LEU A 37 -2.58 -2.31 1.19
C LEU A 37 -3.77 -2.75 0.35
N LYS A 38 -3.73 -3.97 -0.18
CA LYS A 38 -4.83 -4.54 -0.97
C LYS A 38 -6.10 -4.67 -0.12
N GLY A 39 -5.99 -5.19 1.10
CA GLY A 39 -7.12 -5.29 2.02
C GLY A 39 -7.69 -3.92 2.42
N LEU A 40 -6.83 -2.91 2.60
CA LEU A 40 -7.24 -1.53 2.85
C LEU A 40 -8.01 -0.97 1.66
N ALA A 41 -7.46 -1.10 0.46
CA ALA A 41 -8.07 -0.61 -0.77
C ALA A 41 -9.41 -1.32 -1.06
N GLU A 42 -9.50 -2.64 -0.83
CA GLU A 42 -10.75 -3.39 -0.94
C GLU A 42 -11.78 -2.96 0.10
N TYR A 43 -11.35 -2.70 1.35
CA TYR A 43 -12.24 -2.28 2.42
C TYR A 43 -12.91 -0.93 2.15
N ILE A 44 -12.16 0.03 1.58
CA ILE A 44 -12.66 1.37 1.26
C ILE A 44 -13.32 1.44 -0.12
N ASN A 45 -13.11 0.45 -0.98
CA ASN A 45 -13.66 0.45 -2.32
C ASN A 45 -15.19 0.55 -2.26
N ASN A 46 -15.77 1.42 -3.07
CA ASN A 46 -17.21 1.68 -3.12
C ASN A 46 -17.86 2.08 -1.79
N LYS A 47 -17.07 2.51 -0.79
CA LYS A 47 -17.60 3.15 0.42
C LYS A 47 -17.55 4.66 0.28
N ASP A 48 -18.57 5.31 0.82
CA ASP A 48 -18.50 6.76 1.05
C ASP A 48 -17.75 7.04 2.35
N LYS A 49 -17.22 8.27 2.47
CA LYS A 49 -16.41 8.68 3.62
C LYS A 49 -17.13 8.41 4.96
N ALA A 50 -18.44 8.57 4.99
CA ALA A 50 -19.27 8.34 6.18
C ALA A 50 -19.34 6.86 6.60
N ASP A 51 -19.13 5.93 5.66
CA ASP A 51 -19.24 4.48 5.90
C ASP A 51 -17.91 3.81 6.25
N ILE A 52 -16.82 4.59 6.24
CA ILE A 52 -15.47 4.14 6.55
C ILE A 52 -15.27 4.23 8.07
N SER A 53 -15.22 3.08 8.74
CA SER A 53 -15.00 3.01 10.19
C SER A 53 -13.54 3.35 10.52
N LYS A 54 -13.37 4.43 11.29
CA LYS A 54 -12.06 4.87 11.83
C LYS A 54 -11.40 3.76 12.64
N ASP A 55 -12.17 3.07 13.48
CA ASP A 55 -11.68 1.95 14.30
C ASP A 55 -11.19 0.79 13.44
N THR A 56 -11.91 0.45 12.37
CA THR A 56 -11.47 -0.61 11.46
C THR A 56 -10.16 -0.26 10.79
N LEU A 57 -10.02 0.99 10.34
CA LEU A 57 -8.80 1.46 9.71
C LEU A 57 -7.61 1.41 10.66
N LEU A 58 -7.74 1.91 11.88
CA LEU A 58 -6.66 1.90 12.87
C LEU A 58 -6.30 0.49 13.35
N ASN A 59 -7.31 -0.33 13.59
CA ASN A 59 -7.08 -1.66 14.14
C ASN A 59 -6.48 -2.61 13.11
N LYS A 60 -6.78 -2.45 11.81
CA LYS A 60 -6.37 -3.41 10.77
C LYS A 60 -5.33 -2.89 9.78
N TYR A 61 -5.41 -1.63 9.38
CA TYR A 61 -4.73 -1.17 8.16
C TYR A 61 -3.73 -0.03 8.37
N ILE A 62 -3.99 0.87 9.31
CA ILE A 62 -3.22 2.10 9.49
C ILE A 62 -2.50 2.04 10.84
N TYR A 63 -1.19 2.22 10.83
CA TYR A 63 -0.38 2.37 12.03
C TYR A 63 -0.49 3.80 12.52
N MET A 64 -0.55 3.95 13.85
CA MET A 64 -0.52 5.25 14.51
C MET A 64 0.23 5.13 15.82
N ASP A 65 1.26 5.97 15.99
CA ASP A 65 1.98 6.09 17.25
C ASP A 65 1.20 7.00 18.21
N MET A 66 0.35 6.37 19.03
CA MET A 66 -0.45 7.06 20.04
C MET A 66 0.39 7.75 21.12
N ASP A 67 1.63 7.30 21.37
CA ASP A 67 2.47 7.82 22.45
C ASP A 67 3.25 9.06 22.01
N THR A 68 3.75 9.09 20.77
CA THR A 68 4.29 10.33 20.15
C THR A 68 3.21 11.43 20.10
N LEU A 69 1.94 11.05 20.02
CA LEU A 69 0.81 11.98 19.90
C LEU A 69 0.35 12.54 21.26
N LYS A 70 0.49 11.77 22.35
CA LYS A 70 0.23 12.27 23.71
C LYS A 70 1.23 13.35 24.15
N TYR A 71 2.49 13.29 23.71
CA TYR A 71 3.55 14.19 24.17
C TYR A 71 3.47 15.62 23.63
N LYS A 72 2.72 15.87 22.55
CA LYS A 72 2.59 17.21 21.94
C LYS A 72 1.37 18.02 22.40
N GLY A 73 0.62 17.55 23.40
CA GLY A 73 -0.59 18.23 23.90
C GLY A 73 -1.76 18.29 22.90
N THR A 74 -1.54 17.80 21.68
CA THR A 74 -2.53 17.61 20.62
C THR A 74 -3.01 16.17 20.67
N ILE A 75 -3.98 15.89 21.54
CA ILE A 75 -4.85 14.70 21.36
C ILE A 75 -5.49 14.90 20.00
N TYR A 76 -4.99 14.21 18.98
CA TYR A 76 -5.57 14.07 17.64
C TYR A 76 -6.61 15.12 17.27
N ASP A 77 -6.19 16.14 16.52
CA ASP A 77 -7.18 16.82 15.71
C ASP A 77 -7.65 15.81 14.67
N MET A 78 -8.88 15.32 14.82
CA MET A 78 -9.53 14.36 13.90
C MET A 78 -9.46 14.83 12.44
N ALA A 79 -9.18 16.12 12.21
CA ALA A 79 -8.88 16.74 10.93
C ALA A 79 -7.76 16.04 10.11
N ASN A 80 -6.68 15.59 10.74
CA ASN A 80 -5.60 14.89 10.03
C ASN A 80 -5.99 13.46 9.62
N MET A 81 -6.82 12.81 10.42
CA MET A 81 -7.37 11.49 10.07
C MET A 81 -8.32 11.59 8.89
N ASP A 82 -9.15 12.62 8.87
CA ASP A 82 -10.06 12.91 7.76
C ASP A 82 -9.33 13.15 6.44
N THR A 83 -8.09 13.66 6.49
CA THR A 83 -7.20 13.77 5.32
C THR A 83 -6.77 12.39 4.83
N ILE A 84 -6.29 11.50 5.69
CA ILE A 84 -5.92 10.13 5.28
C ILE A 84 -7.15 9.37 4.74
N PHE A 85 -8.31 9.51 5.39
CA PHE A 85 -9.57 8.89 4.95
C PHE A 85 -10.06 9.42 3.61
N SER A 86 -9.66 10.63 3.20
CA SER A 86 -10.04 11.18 1.90
C SER A 86 -9.02 10.87 0.81
N LEU A 87 -7.72 10.81 1.12
CA LEU A 87 -6.66 10.59 0.14
C LEU A 87 -6.72 9.21 -0.53
N ILE A 88 -6.95 8.12 0.22
CA ILE A 88 -6.92 6.77 -0.36
C ILE A 88 -8.12 6.51 -1.28
N PRO A 89 -9.37 6.78 -0.86
CA PRO A 89 -10.51 6.66 -1.76
C PRO A 89 -10.40 7.61 -2.95
N GLN A 90 -9.88 8.83 -2.76
CA GLN A 90 -9.66 9.77 -3.86
C GLN A 90 -8.61 9.25 -4.86
N ALA A 91 -7.50 8.68 -4.38
CA ALA A 91 -6.48 8.10 -5.25
C ALA A 91 -7.05 6.94 -6.08
N ILE A 92 -7.86 6.06 -5.47
CA ILE A 92 -8.55 4.98 -6.17
C ILE A 92 -9.51 5.54 -7.23
N ARG A 93 -10.40 6.46 -6.84
CA ARG A 93 -11.40 7.06 -7.75
C ARG A 93 -10.74 7.82 -8.90
N LYS A 94 -9.71 8.63 -8.63
CA LYS A 94 -8.99 9.43 -9.65
C LYS A 94 -8.27 8.57 -10.69
N ASN A 95 -7.81 7.38 -10.31
CA ASN A 95 -7.13 6.46 -11.20
C ASN A 95 -8.07 5.40 -11.80
N GLY A 96 -9.39 5.66 -11.78
CA GLY A 96 -10.36 4.82 -12.46
C GLY A 96 -10.66 3.50 -11.77
N GLY A 97 -10.39 3.36 -10.47
CA GLY A 97 -10.72 2.16 -9.70
C GLY A 97 -9.50 1.38 -9.19
N ILE A 98 -9.75 0.51 -8.22
CA ILE A 98 -8.71 -0.32 -7.58
C ILE A 98 -8.13 -1.33 -8.56
N GLU A 99 -8.90 -1.75 -9.55
CA GLU A 99 -8.52 -2.67 -10.61
C GLU A 99 -7.42 -2.11 -11.51
N ASN A 100 -7.26 -0.78 -11.59
CA ASN A 100 -6.23 -0.12 -12.41
C ASN A 100 -4.97 0.21 -11.61
N LEU A 101 -5.00 0.07 -10.28
CA LEU A 101 -3.86 0.34 -9.41
C LEU A 101 -3.15 -0.96 -9.00
N ASP A 102 -1.83 -0.89 -8.91
CA ASP A 102 -1.02 -1.92 -8.27
C ASP A 102 0.15 -1.28 -7.52
N ALA A 103 0.91 -2.11 -6.79
CA ALA A 103 2.06 -1.64 -6.04
C ALA A 103 3.20 -2.68 -6.05
N LYS A 104 4.45 -2.21 -5.92
CA LYS A 104 5.63 -3.06 -5.75
C LYS A 104 6.68 -2.40 -4.87
N PRO A 105 7.61 -3.15 -4.27
CA PRO A 105 8.68 -2.59 -3.45
C PRO A 105 9.52 -1.51 -4.14
N ILE A 106 9.90 -0.47 -3.39
CA ILE A 106 10.70 0.67 -3.91
C ILE A 106 12.03 0.22 -4.52
N ARG A 107 12.62 -0.88 -4.05
CA ARG A 107 13.86 -1.45 -4.61
C ARG A 107 13.75 -1.94 -6.04
N PHE A 108 12.55 -2.10 -6.60
CA PHE A 108 12.33 -2.38 -8.02
C PHE A 108 12.37 -1.10 -8.89
N TYR A 109 12.57 0.07 -8.28
CA TYR A 109 12.65 1.37 -8.95
C TYR A 109 14.01 2.05 -8.80
N LYS A 110 15.10 1.29 -8.55
CA LYS A 110 16.45 1.84 -8.31
C LYS A 110 16.92 2.83 -9.38
N ASP A 111 16.52 2.61 -10.63
CA ASP A 111 16.91 3.45 -11.77
C ASP A 111 15.93 4.61 -12.03
N HIS A 112 14.88 4.76 -11.21
CA HIS A 112 13.85 5.79 -11.36
C HIS A 112 14.03 6.90 -10.31
N GLU A 113 13.66 8.14 -10.65
CA GLU A 113 13.84 9.31 -9.78
C GLU A 113 13.13 9.19 -8.42
N VAL A 114 12.03 8.43 -8.35
CA VAL A 114 11.32 8.12 -7.10
C VAL A 114 12.22 7.45 -6.04
N TYR A 115 13.29 6.77 -6.47
CA TYR A 115 14.24 6.11 -5.58
C TYR A 115 15.32 7.04 -5.04
N ARG A 116 15.54 8.21 -5.66
CA ARG A 116 16.64 9.14 -5.32
C ARG A 116 16.73 9.44 -3.81
N PRO A 117 15.64 9.69 -3.07
CA PRO A 117 15.74 9.94 -1.64
C PRO A 117 16.19 8.74 -0.81
N PHE A 118 15.93 7.53 -1.31
CA PHE A 118 16.25 6.26 -0.69
C PHE A 118 17.69 5.80 -0.95
N GLU A 119 18.45 6.51 -1.80
CA GLU A 119 19.88 6.26 -1.97
C GLU A 119 20.69 6.66 -0.74
N ARG A 120 20.24 7.70 -0.03
CA ARG A 120 20.97 8.28 1.11
C ARG A 120 20.07 8.54 2.31
N ALA A 121 19.21 9.55 2.22
CA ALA A 121 18.47 10.08 3.37
C ALA A 121 17.47 9.06 3.96
N LEU A 122 16.84 8.25 3.10
CA LEU A 122 15.80 7.29 3.48
C LEU A 122 16.24 5.83 3.23
N LYS A 123 17.55 5.56 3.16
CA LYS A 123 18.09 4.23 2.83
C LYS A 123 17.53 3.13 3.73
N ASP A 124 17.42 3.41 5.02
CA ASP A 124 16.94 2.43 6.01
C ASP A 124 15.43 2.16 5.91
N ALA A 125 14.68 3.04 5.23
CA ALA A 125 13.25 2.86 4.99
C ALA A 125 12.95 1.98 3.76
N VAL A 126 13.92 1.72 2.88
CA VAL A 126 13.75 0.92 1.65
C VAL A 126 13.00 -0.40 1.87
N PRO A 127 13.31 -1.21 2.90
CA PRO A 127 12.65 -2.50 3.10
C PRO A 127 11.17 -2.38 3.49
N PHE A 128 10.69 -1.18 3.79
CA PHE A 128 9.37 -0.91 4.34
C PHE A 128 8.50 -0.06 3.40
N VAL A 129 8.94 0.16 2.17
CA VAL A 129 8.28 1.06 1.23
C VAL A 129 7.79 0.33 -0.01
N LEU A 130 6.50 0.51 -0.29
CA LEU A 130 5.90 0.16 -1.57
C LEU A 130 5.72 1.42 -2.42
N VAL A 131 5.75 1.25 -3.72
CA VAL A 131 5.44 2.27 -4.73
C VAL A 131 4.15 1.84 -5.41
N TYR A 132 3.17 2.72 -5.47
CA TYR A 132 1.92 2.46 -6.20
C TYR A 132 1.94 3.15 -7.56
N TYR A 133 1.29 2.51 -8.53
CA TYR A 133 1.31 2.89 -9.93
C TYR A 133 0.03 2.43 -10.63
N ARG A 134 -0.21 2.95 -11.84
CA ARG A 134 -1.27 2.42 -12.71
C ARG A 134 -0.75 1.21 -13.48
N LYS A 135 -1.53 0.13 -13.54
CA LYS A 135 -1.09 -1.15 -14.15
C LYS A 135 -0.65 -1.00 -15.60
N GLU A 136 -1.28 -0.10 -16.35
CA GLU A 136 -0.95 0.20 -17.74
C GLU A 136 0.37 0.99 -17.90
N ARG A 137 0.88 1.60 -16.83
CA ARG A 137 2.14 2.37 -16.79
C ARG A 137 2.92 2.09 -15.50
N PRO A 138 3.47 0.87 -15.35
CA PRO A 138 4.16 0.45 -14.12
C PRO A 138 5.50 1.16 -13.88
N ASP A 139 6.02 1.81 -14.91
CA ASP A 139 7.21 2.65 -14.95
C ASP A 139 6.95 4.11 -14.54
N GLU A 140 5.69 4.55 -14.47
CA GLU A 140 5.28 5.88 -13.98
C GLU A 140 4.71 5.77 -12.55
N PRO A 141 5.56 5.79 -11.50
CA PRO A 141 5.09 5.70 -10.13
C PRO A 141 4.27 6.93 -9.75
N LEU A 142 3.16 6.68 -9.05
CA LEU A 142 2.26 7.73 -8.56
C LEU A 142 2.65 8.24 -7.17
N GLY A 143 3.40 7.44 -6.40
CA GLY A 143 3.86 7.80 -5.07
C GLY A 143 4.35 6.61 -4.26
N THR A 144 4.72 6.86 -3.00
CA THR A 144 5.32 5.85 -2.12
C THR A 144 4.54 5.69 -0.82
N LEU A 145 4.59 4.49 -0.23
CA LEU A 145 3.80 4.06 0.92
C LEU A 145 4.75 3.44 1.93
N LEU A 146 4.84 4.03 3.12
CA LEU A 146 5.67 3.54 4.21
C LEU A 146 4.86 2.68 5.17
N PHE A 147 5.38 1.51 5.50
CA PHE A 147 4.76 0.56 6.43
C PHE A 147 5.55 0.45 7.72
N ASP A 148 4.85 0.24 8.83
CA ASP A 148 5.50 -0.05 10.10
C ASP A 148 6.00 -1.51 10.12
N PRO A 149 7.30 -1.76 10.39
CA PRO A 149 7.86 -3.10 10.37
C PRO A 149 7.35 -4.01 11.49
N LYS A 150 6.74 -3.48 12.56
CA LYS A 150 6.21 -4.31 13.65
C LYS A 150 4.79 -4.79 13.37
N THR A 151 3.93 -3.88 12.95
CA THR A 151 2.49 -4.11 12.78
C THR A 151 2.09 -4.43 11.35
N ARG A 152 2.98 -4.19 10.39
CA ARG A 152 2.75 -4.32 8.93
C ARG A 152 1.65 -3.40 8.39
N LYS A 153 1.19 -2.45 9.19
CA LYS A 153 0.18 -1.48 8.82
C LYS A 153 0.82 -0.30 8.10
N LEU A 154 0.05 0.36 7.26
CA LEU A 154 0.44 1.58 6.57
C LEU A 154 0.69 2.68 7.62
N ALA A 155 1.92 3.13 7.75
CA ALA A 155 2.31 4.17 8.69
C ALA A 155 2.17 5.56 8.08
N SER A 156 2.55 5.72 6.81
CA SER A 156 2.49 7.03 6.16
C SER A 156 2.33 6.91 4.65
N TRP A 157 1.54 7.80 4.08
CA TRP A 157 1.50 8.01 2.64
C TRP A 157 2.56 9.04 2.30
N ILE A 158 3.73 8.60 1.85
CA ILE A 158 4.75 9.52 1.38
C ILE A 158 4.40 9.86 -0.07
N LEU A 159 3.51 10.84 -0.24
CA LEU A 159 3.33 11.55 -1.50
C LEU A 159 4.63 12.31 -1.80
N ILE A 160 5.61 11.62 -2.36
CA ILE A 160 6.70 12.29 -3.09
C ILE A 160 6.06 12.74 -4.40
N SER A 161 5.43 13.91 -4.39
CA SER A 161 4.90 14.51 -5.61
C SER A 161 6.07 14.70 -6.59
N GLN A 162 5.95 14.07 -7.76
CA GLN A 162 6.80 14.43 -8.88
C GLN A 162 6.35 15.80 -9.37
N GLY A 163 6.98 16.87 -8.85
CA GLY A 163 6.79 18.23 -9.36
C GLY A 163 6.57 19.29 -8.28
N GLY A 164 7.64 19.63 -7.56
CA GLY A 164 7.74 20.88 -6.80
C GLY A 164 6.99 20.90 -5.47
N SER A 165 7.74 21.09 -4.39
CA SER A 165 7.32 21.32 -2.99
C SER A 165 6.88 20.11 -2.16
N GLY A 166 7.79 19.71 -1.25
CA GLY A 166 7.45 19.42 0.14
C GLY A 166 7.23 17.95 0.54
N TRP A 167 8.09 17.47 1.42
CA TRP A 167 7.89 16.24 2.19
C TRP A 167 6.70 16.38 3.14
N TYR A 168 5.74 15.47 3.07
CA TYR A 168 4.72 15.32 4.12
C TYR A 168 4.97 14.02 4.90
N TYR A 169 5.34 14.17 6.17
CA TYR A 169 5.28 13.11 7.17
C TYR A 169 3.91 13.21 7.84
N PHE A 170 3.07 12.19 7.66
CA PHE A 170 1.94 11.90 8.57
C PHE A 170 2.45 11.12 9.76
#